data_AF-A0A6C1SXU1-F1
#
_entry.id   AF-A0A6C1SXU1-F1
#
_cell.length_a   1.000
_cell.length_b   1.000
_cell.length_c   1.000
_cell.angle_alpha   90.00
_cell.angle_beta   90.00
_cell.angle_gamma   90.00
#
_symmetry.space_group_name_H-M   'P 1'
#
loop_
_entity.id
_entity.type
_entity.pdbx_description
1 polymer ?
#
loop_
_entity_poly.entity_id
_entity_poly.type
_entity_poly.pdbx_seq_one_letter_code
_entity_poly.pdbx_strand_id
1 'polypeptide(L)'
;MRHCTLDGRAVGSLDQAFEILARQLDFPPCFGRNLDALWDVLTTDLEGPCTVRWHHCGRSAAAMGPDFERLLAVLQDAARERPDLHVELAEDG
;
A
#
# COMPACT_ATOMS: atom_id res chain seq x y z
N MET A 1 12.51 -1.09 -11.15
CA MET A 1 11.45 -1.83 -10.44
C MET A 1 11.44 -1.32 -9.00
N ARG A 2 10.33 -0.71 -8.57
CA ARG A 2 10.19 -0.20 -7.20
C ARG A 2 9.72 -1.31 -6.27
N HIS A 3 10.25 -1.38 -5.06
CA HIS A 3 9.82 -2.35 -4.06
C HIS A 3 9.45 -1.58 -2.80
N CYS A 4 8.20 -1.71 -2.36
CA CYS A 4 7.71 -1.13 -1.12
C CYS A 4 7.49 -2.24 -0.11
N THR A 5 8.07 -2.08 1.07
CA THR A 5 7.91 -3.03 2.17
C THR A 5 7.07 -2.39 3.27
N LEU A 6 5.93 -3.00 3.60
CA LEU A 6 5.11 -2.66 4.77
C LEU A 6 5.38 -3.70 5.85
N ASP A 7 5.66 -3.27 7.07
CA ASP A 7 5.77 -4.15 8.23
C ASP A 7 4.57 -3.91 9.15
N GLY A 8 3.70 -4.90 9.28
CA GLY A 8 2.48 -4.78 10.06
C GLY A 8 2.69 -4.65 11.56
N ARG A 9 3.91 -4.84 12.06
CA ARG A 9 4.29 -4.46 13.44
C ARG A 9 4.43 -2.95 13.60
N ALA A 10 4.75 -2.24 12.52
CA ALA A 10 4.90 -0.78 12.49
C ALA A 10 3.69 -0.07 11.87
N VAL A 11 2.95 -0.74 10.98
CA VAL A 11 1.76 -0.21 10.31
C VAL A 11 0.51 -0.59 11.10
N GLY A 12 0.05 0.34 11.94
CA GLY A 12 -1.18 0.23 12.73
C GLY A 12 -2.27 1.23 12.37
N SER A 13 -2.04 2.11 11.38
CA SER A 13 -3.04 3.08 10.90
C SER A 13 -2.88 3.36 9.41
N LEU A 14 -3.94 3.90 8.79
CA LEU A 14 -3.90 4.39 7.41
C LEU A 14 -2.80 5.43 7.21
N ASP A 15 -2.66 6.35 8.15
CA ASP A 15 -1.64 7.40 8.07
C ASP A 15 -0.22 6.86 8.00
N GLN A 16 0.09 5.83 8.78
CA GLN A 16 1.41 5.18 8.74
C GLN A 16 1.61 4.43 7.43
N ALA A 17 0.59 3.72 6.94
CA ALA A 17 0.67 3.04 5.65
C ALA A 17 0.90 4.04 4.50
N PHE A 18 0.12 5.12 4.47
CA PHE A 18 0.22 6.20 3.50
C PHE A 18 1.59 6.88 3.52
N GLU A 19 2.15 7.15 4.69
CA GLU A 19 3.49 7.73 4.81
C GLU A 19 4.56 6.79 4.25
N ILE A 20 4.48 5.50 4.58
CA ILE A 20 5.46 4.52 4.11
C ILE A 20 5.36 4.31 2.60
N LEU A 21 4.14 4.18 2.07
CA LEU A 21 3.88 4.06 0.63
C LEU A 21 4.40 5.29 -0.11
N ALA A 22 4.02 6.49 0.36
CA ALA A 22 4.44 7.73 -0.27
C ALA A 22 5.96 7.89 -0.30
N ARG A 23 6.64 7.52 0.78
CA ARG A 23 8.09 7.60 0.88
C ARG A 23 8.82 6.55 0.04
N GLN A 24 8.37 5.30 0.03
CA GLN A 24 9.06 4.22 -0.68
C GLN A 24 8.75 4.17 -2.17
N LEU A 25 7.54 4.59 -2.56
CA LEU A 25 7.11 4.62 -3.96
C LEU A 25 7.29 6.00 -4.59
N ASP A 26 7.83 6.98 -3.87
CA ASP A 26 8.12 8.34 -4.33
C ASP A 26 6.85 9.04 -4.89
N PHE A 27 5.81 9.08 -4.05
CA PHE A 27 4.53 9.71 -4.40
C PHE A 27 4.68 11.23 -4.54
N PRO A 28 3.80 11.88 -5.34
CA PRO A 28 3.82 13.33 -5.49
C PRO A 28 3.58 14.05 -4.17
N PRO A 29 4.15 15.27 -3.99
CA PRO A 29 4.05 16.04 -2.75
C PRO A 29 2.62 16.49 -2.42
N CYS A 30 1.71 16.48 -3.41
CA CYS A 30 0.28 16.79 -3.24
C CYS A 30 -0.59 15.57 -2.92
N PHE A 31 -0.01 14.42 -2.55
CA PHE A 31 -0.76 13.22 -2.20
C PHE A 31 -1.78 13.48 -1.07
N GLY A 32 -3.06 13.29 -1.37
CA GLY A 32 -4.20 13.67 -0.53
C GLY A 32 -4.46 12.82 0.72
N ARG A 33 -3.62 11.82 1.01
CA ARG A 33 -3.69 10.95 2.20
C ARG A 33 -5.08 10.35 2.46
N ASN A 34 -5.74 9.88 1.40
CA ASN A 34 -6.98 9.12 1.49
C ASN A 34 -6.94 7.96 0.47
N LEU A 35 -7.93 7.07 0.54
CA LEU A 35 -7.98 5.85 -0.29
C LEU A 35 -8.13 6.16 -1.79
N ASP A 36 -8.92 7.17 -2.15
CA ASP A 36 -9.13 7.58 -3.54
C ASP A 36 -7.84 8.20 -4.11
N ALA A 37 -7.16 9.04 -3.33
CA ALA A 37 -5.86 9.60 -3.72
C ALA A 37 -4.79 8.51 -3.84
N LEU A 38 -4.87 7.45 -3.03
CA LEU A 38 -3.94 6.32 -3.14
C LEU A 38 -4.17 5.58 -4.46
N TRP A 39 -5.43 5.33 -4.79
CA TRP A 39 -5.82 4.74 -6.07
C TRP A 39 -5.28 5.54 -7.26
N ASP A 40 -5.53 6.85 -7.27
CA ASP A 40 -5.14 7.74 -8.36
C ASP A 40 -3.62 7.71 -8.57
N VAL A 41 -2.85 7.84 -7.48
CA VAL A 41 -1.39 7.84 -7.57
C VAL A 41 -0.86 6.48 -8.04
N LEU A 42 -1.40 5.37 -7.54
CA LEU A 42 -0.97 4.03 -7.94
C LEU A 42 -1.30 3.72 -9.40
N THR A 43 -2.37 4.28 -9.96
CA THR A 43 -2.82 3.97 -11.32
C THR A 43 -2.34 4.97 -12.37
N THR A 44 -2.14 6.23 -12.00
CA THR A 44 -1.87 7.33 -12.93
C THR A 44 -0.47 7.93 -12.77
N ASP A 45 -0.05 8.24 -11.54
CA ASP A 45 1.20 8.99 -11.29
C ASP A 45 2.43 8.09 -11.11
N LEU A 46 2.24 6.84 -10.69
CA LEU A 46 3.33 5.92 -10.40
C LEU A 46 3.84 5.25 -11.70
N GLU A 47 5.06 5.55 -12.11
CA GLU A 47 5.64 4.96 -13.32
C GLU A 47 6.38 3.62 -13.09
N GLY A 48 6.15 2.67 -14.00
CA GLY A 48 6.90 1.43 -14.11
C GLY A 48 6.53 0.34 -13.10
N PRO A 49 7.17 -0.84 -13.21
CA PRO A 49 6.81 -1.99 -12.41
C PRO A 49 7.13 -1.78 -10.93
N CYS A 50 6.17 -2.12 -10.08
CA CYS A 50 6.29 -1.98 -8.65
C CYS A 50 5.69 -3.17 -7.90
N THR A 51 6.26 -3.45 -6.73
CA THR A 51 5.78 -4.53 -5.86
C THR A 51 5.63 -3.98 -4.45
N VAL A 52 4.45 -4.16 -3.87
CA VAL A 52 4.14 -3.86 -2.48
C VAL A 52 4.10 -5.18 -1.71
N ARG A 53 5.11 -5.40 -0.86
CA ARG A 53 5.18 -6.57 0.01
C ARG A 53 4.80 -6.17 1.43
N TRP A 54 3.76 -6.82 1.97
CA TRP A 54 3.24 -6.53 3.30
C TRP A 54 3.52 -7.70 4.24
N HIS A 55 4.52 -7.52 5.10
CA HIS A 55 4.91 -8.46 6.12
C HIS A 55 4.05 -8.33 7.37
N HIS A 56 3.77 -9.45 8.05
CA HIS A 56 2.97 -9.48 9.28
C HIS A 56 1.63 -8.74 9.13
N CYS A 57 0.96 -8.88 7.99
CA CYS A 57 -0.28 -8.19 7.68
C CYS A 57 -1.38 -8.48 8.71
N GLY A 58 -1.36 -9.65 9.36
CA GLY A 58 -2.26 -9.96 10.47
C GLY A 58 -2.14 -9.00 11.67
N ARG A 59 -0.95 -8.41 11.90
CA ARG A 59 -0.75 -7.37 12.93
C ARG A 59 -1.38 -6.04 12.53
N SER A 60 -1.23 -5.63 11.27
CA SER A 60 -1.94 -4.47 10.72
C SER A 60 -3.45 -4.66 10.76
N ALA A 61 -3.94 -5.83 10.36
CA ALA A 61 -5.36 -6.16 10.38
C ALA A 61 -5.95 -6.04 11.79
N ALA A 62 -5.25 -6.56 12.80
CA ALA A 62 -5.67 -6.45 14.19
C ALA A 62 -5.66 -5.00 14.72
N ALA A 63 -4.71 -4.17 14.27
CA ALA A 63 -4.57 -2.79 14.72
C ALA A 63 -5.55 -1.82 14.03
N MET A 64 -5.75 -1.98 12.73
CA MET A 64 -6.54 -1.06 11.89
C MET A 64 -8.01 -1.50 11.74
N GLY A 65 -8.31 -2.78 11.91
CA GLY A 65 -9.65 -3.33 11.71
C GLY A 65 -10.16 -3.10 10.28
N PRO A 66 -11.38 -2.54 10.08
CA PRO A 66 -11.97 -2.34 8.76
C PRO A 66 -11.12 -1.49 7.81
N ASP A 67 -10.29 -0.60 8.33
CA ASP A 67 -9.43 0.25 7.49
C ASP A 67 -8.31 -0.54 6.81
N PHE A 68 -7.86 -1.65 7.40
CA PHE A 68 -6.93 -2.57 6.75
C PHE A 68 -7.56 -3.18 5.50
N GLU A 69 -8.80 -3.67 5.61
CA GLU A 69 -9.52 -4.30 4.49
C GLU A 69 -9.73 -3.31 3.35
N ARG A 70 -10.11 -2.06 3.68
CA ARG A 70 -10.28 -1.00 2.68
C ARG A 70 -8.97 -0.65 1.98
N LEU A 71 -7.88 -0.50 2.73
CA LEU A 71 -6.57 -0.22 2.16
C LEU A 71 -6.07 -1.36 1.27
N LEU A 72 -6.22 -2.60 1.74
CA LEU A 72 -5.86 -3.79 0.99
C LEU A 72 -6.68 -3.90 -0.30
N ALA A 73 -7.98 -3.61 -0.24
CA ALA A 73 -8.86 -3.60 -1.42
C ALA A 73 -8.34 -2.60 -2.47
N VAL A 74 -8.01 -1.37 -2.09
CA VAL A 74 -7.45 -0.36 -3.03
C VAL A 74 -6.14 -0.84 -3.66
N LEU A 75 -5.23 -1.41 -2.88
CA LEU A 75 -3.97 -1.94 -3.39
C LEU A 75 -4.19 -3.09 -4.39
N GLN A 76 -5.11 -4.01 -4.08
CA GLN A 76 -5.44 -5.15 -4.94
C GLN A 76 -6.20 -4.74 -6.19
N ASP A 77 -7.14 -3.80 -6.07
CA ASP A 77 -7.84 -3.21 -7.20
C ASP A 77 -6.80 -2.58 -8.15
N ALA A 78 -5.76 -1.91 -7.62
CA ALA A 78 -4.82 -1.15 -8.44
C ALA A 78 -3.90 -2.12 -9.18
N ALA A 79 -3.51 -3.21 -8.52
CA ALA A 79 -2.80 -4.33 -9.12
C ALA A 79 -3.62 -5.05 -10.21
N ARG A 80 -4.96 -4.97 -10.19
CA ARG A 80 -5.80 -5.50 -11.27
C ARG A 80 -5.83 -4.58 -12.48
N GLU A 81 -5.86 -3.27 -12.29
CA GLU A 81 -5.77 -2.29 -13.39
C GLU A 81 -4.37 -2.24 -13.99
N ARG A 82 -3.35 -2.52 -13.18
CA ARG A 82 -1.94 -2.45 -13.57
C ARG A 82 -1.25 -3.81 -13.47
N PRO A 83 -1.03 -4.49 -14.61
CA PRO A 83 -0.33 -5.79 -14.64
C PRO A 83 1.10 -5.75 -14.10
N ASP A 84 1.71 -4.56 -14.02
CA ASP A 84 3.06 -4.32 -13.53
C ASP A 84 3.12 -3.91 -12.05
N LEU A 85 1.97 -3.77 -11.39
CA LEU A 85 1.83 -3.57 -9.94
C LEU A 85 1.47 -4.91 -9.29
N HIS A 86 2.30 -5.37 -8.36
CA HIS A 86 2.07 -6.59 -7.61
C HIS A 86 1.91 -6.31 -6.12
N VAL A 87 0.98 -7.00 -5.48
CA VAL A 87 0.75 -6.91 -4.03
C VAL A 87 0.92 -8.30 -3.44
N GLU A 88 1.84 -8.42 -2.49
CA GLU A 88 2.21 -9.68 -1.86
C GLU A 88 1.98 -9.58 -0.35
N LEU A 89 1.15 -10.47 0.21
CA LEU A 89 0.97 -10.60 1.65
C LEU A 89 1.92 -11.69 2.16
N ALA A 90 2.76 -11.35 3.13
CA ALA A 90 3.71 -12.26 3.75
C ALA A 90 3.42 -12.35 5.26
N GLU A 91 3.10 -13.55 5.72
CA GLU A 91 3.06 -13.86 7.14
C GLU A 91 4.37 -14.57 7.49
N ASP A 92 5.43 -13.80 7.77
CA ASP A 92 6.66 -14.39 8.28
C ASP A 92 6.42 -14.82 9.73
N GLY A 93 6.46 -16.14 9.97
CA GLY A 93 6.20 -16.78 11.26
C GLY A 93 7.32 -16.64 12.27
#